data_AF-A0A2V9VHJ0-F1
#
_entry.id   AF-A0A2V9VHJ0-F1
#
_cell.length_a   1.000
_cell.length_b   1.000
_cell.length_c   1.000
_cell.angle_alpha   90.00
_cell.angle_beta   90.00
_cell.angle_gamma   90.00
#
_symmetry.space_group_name_H-M   'P 1'
#
loop_
_entity.id
_entity.type
_entity.pdbx_description
1 polymer ?
#
loop_
_entity_poly.entity_id
_entity_poly.type
_entity_poly.pdbx_seq_one_letter_code
_entity_poly.pdbx_strand_id
1 'polypeptide(L)' 'MTDKKIVLTTAGSQQEAQRIAHTLVDRRLAACVNIVPQVRSIYRWQNKVEDAQEWLLLIKT' A
#
# COMPACT_ATOMS: atom_id res chain seq x y z
N MET A 1 -6.96 -14.47 21.90
CA MET A 1 -7.42 -13.57 20.83
C MET A 1 -6.19 -13.05 20.11
N THR A 2 -6.13 -13.14 18.79
CA THR A 2 -5.02 -12.56 18.02
C THR A 2 -5.32 -11.09 17.79
N ASP A 3 -4.41 -10.18 18.17
CA ASP A 3 -4.55 -8.76 17.86
C ASP A 3 -4.55 -8.58 16.35
N LYS A 4 -5.68 -8.10 15.82
CA LYS A 4 -5.83 -7.78 14.39
C LYS A 4 -5.24 -6.41 14.11
N LYS A 5 -4.41 -6.33 13.08
CA LYS A 5 -3.71 -5.10 12.71
C LYS A 5 -4.08 -4.70 11.28
N ILE A 6 -4.16 -3.40 11.07
CA ILE A 6 -4.22 -2.80 9.73
C ILE A 6 -2.89 -2.12 9.47
N VAL A 7 -2.23 -2.52 8.38
CA VAL A 7 -1.03 -1.85 7.87
C VAL A 7 -1.41 -1.02 6.65
N LEU A 8 -0.98 0.23 6.64
CA LEU A 8 -1.18 1.18 5.55
C LEU A 8 0.17 1.43 4.87
N THR A 9 0.20 1.30 3.55
CA THR A 9 1.40 1.60 2.75
C THR A 9 0.99 2.03 1.34
N THR A 10 1.89 2.66 0.60
CA THR A 10 1.67 3.06 -0.79
C THR A 10 2.65 2.35 -1.72
N ALA A 11 2.25 2.18 -2.97
CA ALA A 11 3.10 1.64 -4.04
C ALA A 11 3.13 2.62 -5.22
N GLY A 12 4.26 2.65 -5.94
CA GLY A 12 4.51 3.62 -7.02
C GLY A 12 3.86 3.26 -8.36
N SER A 13 3.30 2.06 -8.48
CA SER A 13 2.58 1.61 -9.67
C SER A 13 1.47 0.61 -9.34
N GLN A 14 0.50 0.46 -10.26
CA GLN A 14 -0.53 -0.58 -10.15
C GLN A 14 0.08 -1.99 -10.12
N GLN A 15 1.08 -2.25 -10.97
CA GLN A 15 1.74 -3.54 -11.06
C GLN A 15 2.48 -3.89 -9.76
N GLU A 16 3.14 -2.90 -9.14
CA GLU A 16 3.78 -3.08 -7.84
C GLU A 16 2.76 -3.35 -6.74
N ALA A 17 1.67 -2.57 -6.67
CA ALA A 17 0.60 -2.77 -5.69
C ALA A 17 0.01 -4.18 -5.77
N GLN A 18 -0.28 -4.65 -6.98
CA GLN A 18 -0.78 -6.01 -7.23
C GLN A 18 0.22 -7.06 -6.81
N ARG A 19 1.50 -6.91 -7.18
CA ARG A 19 2.57 -7.84 -6.80
C ARG A 19 2.70 -7.97 -5.28
N ILE A 20 2.68 -6.84 -4.55
CA ILE A 20 2.73 -6.84 -3.08
C ILE A 20 1.50 -7.54 -2.51
N ALA A 21 0.29 -7.16 -2.94
CA ALA A 21 -0.96 -7.73 -2.45
C ALA A 21 -1.02 -9.25 -2.64
N HIS A 22 -0.71 -9.74 -3.84
CA HIS A 22 -0.69 -11.18 -4.14
C HIS A 22 0.36 -11.91 -3.29
N THR A 23 1.57 -11.37 -3.18
CA THR A 23 2.64 -12.03 -2.41
C THR A 23 2.30 -12.15 -0.92
N LEU A 24 1.70 -11.10 -0.33
CA LEU A 24 1.33 -11.11 1.09
C LEU A 24 0.23 -12.14 1.40
N VAL A 25 -0.76 -12.25 0.53
CA VAL A 25 -1.88 -13.20 0.70
C VAL A 25 -1.40 -14.64 0.43
N ASP A 26 -0.66 -14.86 -0.66
CA ASP A 26 -0.11 -16.19 -1.03
C ASP A 26 0.77 -16.77 0.09
N ARG A 27 1.62 -15.93 0.69
CA ARG A 27 2.48 -16.31 1.82
C ARG A 27 1.78 -16.32 3.18
N ARG A 28 0.46 -16.09 3.22
CA ARG A 28 -0.37 -16.03 4.44
C ARG A 28 0.13 -15.01 5.48
N LEU A 29 0.76 -13.93 5.03
CA LEU A 29 1.21 -12.81 5.89
C LEU A 29 0.08 -11.80 6.12
N ALA A 30 -0.90 -11.75 5.21
CA ALA A 30 -2.12 -10.98 5.35
C ALA A 30 -3.32 -11.84 4.95
N ALA A 31 -4.45 -11.63 5.62
CA ALA A 31 -5.72 -12.25 5.25
C ALA A 31 -6.30 -11.63 3.97
N CYS A 32 -6.15 -10.32 3.80
CA CYS A 32 -6.53 -9.61 2.58
C CYS A 32 -5.79 -8.28 2.43
N VAL A 33 -5.78 -7.74 1.20
CA VAL A 33 -5.26 -6.41 0.87
C VAL A 33 -6.26 -5.72 -0.04
N ASN A 34 -6.71 -4.51 0.32
CA ASN A 34 -7.46 -3.66 -0.60
C ASN A 34 -6.48 -2.69 -1.27
N ILE A 35 -6.62 -2.50 -2.58
CA ILE A 35 -5.83 -1.53 -3.35
C ILE A 35 -6.77 -0.39 -3.75
N VAL A 36 -6.49 0.82 -3.28
CA VAL A 36 -7.19 2.04 -3.67
C VAL A 36 -6.34 2.76 -4.72
N PRO A 37 -6.81 2.85 -5.98
CA PRO A 37 -6.04 3.46 -7.06
C PRO A 37 -6.12 4.99 -7.01
N GLN A 38 -5.19 5.64 -7.74
CA GLN A 38 -5.22 7.09 -8.03
C GLN A 38 -5.18 7.98 -6.79
N VAL A 39 -4.48 7.58 -5.72
CA VAL A 39 -4.21 8.48 -4.60
C VAL A 39 -3.08 9.45 -4.96
N ARG A 40 -3.11 10.66 -4.39
CA ARG A 40 -2.04 11.66 -4.52
C ARG A 40 -1.29 11.77 -3.19
N SER A 41 0.01 11.53 -3.23
CA SER A 41 0.91 11.73 -2.11
C SER A 41 1.64 13.06 -2.27
N ILE A 42 1.30 14.02 -1.41
CA ILE A 42 1.93 15.34 -1.34
C ILE A 42 2.94 15.34 -0.20
N TYR A 43 4.21 15.52 -0.50
CA TYR A 43 5.28 15.45 0.51
C TYR A 43 6.44 16.40 0.17
N ARG A 44 7.38 16.58 1.12
CA ARG A 44 8.57 17.40 0.90
C ARG A 44 9.78 16.50 0.65
N TRP A 45 10.49 16.75 -0.44
CA TRP A 45 11.74 16.08 -0.77
C TRP A 45 12.72 17.08 -1.40
N GLN A 46 13.98 17.04 -0.98
CA GLN A 46 15.03 17.97 -1.46
C GLN A 46 14.56 19.45 -1.47
N ASN A 47 13.92 19.88 -0.39
CA ASN A 47 13.32 21.22 -0.21
C ASN A 47 12.17 21.61 -1.16
N LYS A 48 11.75 20.71 -2.05
CA LYS A 48 10.61 20.92 -2.94
C LYS A 48 9.38 20.16 -2.45
N VAL A 49 8.19 20.72 -2.71
CA VAL A 49 6.93 19.99 -2.55
C VAL A 49 6.74 19.11 -3.78
N GLU A 50 6.69 17.81 -3.55
CA GLU A 50 6.44 16.78 -4.55
C GLU A 50 4.98 16.34 -4.50
N ASP A 51 4.48 15.92 -5.65
CA ASP A 51 3.12 15.44 -5.83
C ASP A 51 3.12 14.18 -6.72
N ALA A 52 3.02 13.03 -6.07
CA ALA A 52 3.14 11.72 -6.69
C ALA A 52 1.77 11.01 -6.79
N GLN A 53 1.52 10.36 -7.93
CA GLN A 53 0.43 9.40 -8.04
C GLN A 53 0.87 8.07 -7.43
N GLU A 54 0.07 7.53 -6.52
CA GLU A 54 0.34 6.26 -5.85
C GLU A 54 -0.91 5.39 -5.75
N TRP A 55 -0.73 4.17 -5.24
CA TRP A 55 -1.78 3.22 -4.91
C TRP A 55 -1.71 2.92 -3.42
N LEU A 56 -2.78 3.19 -2.69
CA LEU A 56 -2.84 2.92 -1.24
C LEU A 56 -3.25 1.46 -1.00
N LEU A 57 -2.46 0.74 -0.21
CA LEU A 57 -2.72 -0.62 0.22
C LEU A 57 -3.20 -0.62 1.67
N LEU A 58 -4.36 -1.25 1.90
CA LEU A 58 -4.90 -1.52 3.22
C LEU A 58 -4.79 -3.03 3.50
N ILE A 59 -3.78 -3.41 4.28
CA ILE A 59 -3.39 -4.80 4.55
C ILE A 59 -3.94 -5.23 5.91
N LYS A 60 -4.67 -6.35 5.98
CA LYS A 60 -5.30 -6.87 7.20
C LYS A 60 -4.60 -8.16 7.62
N THR A 61 -4.06 -8.22 8.85
CA THR A 61 -3.32 -9.38 9.41
C THR A 61 -3.84 -9.73 10.81
#